data_AF-A0A956FP56-F1
#
_entry.id   AF-A0A956FP56-F1
#
_cell.length_a   1.000
_cell.length_b   1.000
_cell.length_c   1.000
_cell.angle_alpha   90.00
_cell.angle_beta   90.00
_cell.angle_gamma   90.00
#
_symmetry.space_group_name_H-M   'P 1'
#
loop_
_entity.id
_entity.type
_entity.pdbx_description
1 polymer ?
#
loop_
_entity_poly.entity_id
_entity_poly.type
_entity_poly.pdbx_seq_one_letter_code
_entity_poly.pdbx_strand_id
1 'polypeptide(L)'
;MIEGSRAWAVGLGLVTACAPPAAAPTGTDADASGTTQAAESTGSTASTNAADPDGSSGSGSSEGPGTGDEGSTSTSTGSSGSGSDEGSTGPGDPVEEAIERGILGASSIGNDELVMQIFLDVMYRRHSVEDFATAAARYDEIIAAIPDPPIDAFAFRRILHSSQQLTAEELAQIAPGVNEVTVPAMYCDILPLAPDYAARLQSDAALGSYELTHVVIALEWMHELGCTAPVDAAFVDQVILDDLALIEPSDGLSDLELEAAVFGTMLAGPELLPPDLVDAVLAGQLEDGTWPTLPTQTTGAWHATGVALMLLHELHREPQDGFLADTIP
;
A
#
# COMPACT_ATOMS: atom_id res chain seq x y z
N MET A 1 -23.74 19.73 33.39
CA MET A 1 -22.52 20.50 33.67
C MET A 1 -21.36 19.56 33.44
N ILE A 2 -20.89 19.51 32.20
CA ILE A 2 -19.78 18.67 31.74
C ILE A 2 -18.71 19.68 31.33
N GLU A 3 -17.69 19.84 32.17
CA GLU A 3 -16.47 20.56 31.85
C GLU A 3 -15.37 19.52 31.70
N GLY A 4 -14.67 19.55 30.57
CA GLY A 4 -13.57 18.64 30.31
C GLY A 4 -13.03 18.71 28.89
N SER A 5 -12.98 19.90 28.29
CA SER A 5 -12.24 20.11 27.04
C SER A 5 -10.75 19.98 27.32
N ARG A 6 -10.14 18.86 26.92
CA ARG A 6 -8.69 18.75 26.77
C ARG A 6 -8.34 19.08 25.33
N ALA A 7 -7.86 20.30 25.12
CA ALA A 7 -7.13 20.66 23.91
C ALA A 7 -5.81 19.89 23.93
N TRP A 8 -5.60 19.01 22.96
CA TRP A 8 -4.30 18.43 22.69
C TRP A 8 -3.57 19.36 21.72
N ALA A 9 -2.61 20.09 22.25
CA ALA A 9 -1.63 20.79 21.46
C ALA A 9 -0.65 19.72 20.94
N VAL A 10 -0.74 19.39 19.65
CA VAL A 10 0.37 18.74 18.94
C VAL A 10 1.54 19.72 19.00
N GLY A 11 2.62 19.29 19.63
CA GLY A 11 3.80 20.12 19.84
C GLY A 11 4.51 20.40 18.52
N LEU A 12 4.15 21.50 17.86
CA LEU A 12 4.95 22.11 16.79
C LEU A 12 6.31 22.52 17.37
N GLY A 13 7.33 21.68 17.15
CA GLY A 13 8.72 22.03 17.40
C GLY A 13 9.12 23.18 16.48
N LEU A 14 9.42 24.34 17.05
CA LEU A 14 10.08 25.43 16.32
C LEU A 14 11.49 24.96 15.89
N VAL A 15 11.65 24.66 14.61
CA VAL A 15 12.96 24.42 14.00
C VAL A 15 13.67 25.75 13.77
N THR A 16 14.90 25.83 14.29
CA THR A 16 15.83 26.94 14.05
C THR A 16 16.48 26.74 12.69
N ALA A 17 16.31 27.71 11.78
CA ALA A 17 16.85 27.65 10.43
C ALA A 17 18.37 27.41 10.38
N CYS A 18 18.79 26.26 9.85
CA CYS A 18 20.15 26.04 9.37
C CYS A 18 20.31 26.77 8.04
N ALA A 19 21.26 27.70 7.98
CA ALA A 19 21.58 28.46 6.78
C ALA A 19 22.14 27.53 5.67
N PRO A 20 21.71 27.67 4.41
CA PRO A 20 22.28 26.91 3.30
C PRO A 20 23.73 27.35 3.03
N PRO A 21 24.61 26.44 2.55
CA PRO A 21 25.94 26.81 2.10
C PRO A 21 25.85 27.72 0.86
N ALA A 22 26.66 28.77 0.86
CA ALA A 22 26.71 29.80 -0.17
C ALA A 22 27.03 29.22 -1.56
N ALA A 23 26.15 29.50 -2.53
CA ALA A 23 26.42 29.25 -3.95
C ALA A 23 27.47 30.23 -4.49
N ALA A 24 28.39 29.72 -5.30
CA ALA A 24 29.38 30.50 -6.04
C ALA A 24 28.72 31.26 -7.22
N PRO A 25 29.23 32.43 -7.61
CA PRO A 25 28.60 33.28 -8.62
C PRO A 25 28.92 32.80 -10.04
N THR A 26 27.91 32.60 -10.87
CA THR A 26 28.04 32.58 -12.33
C THR A 26 27.33 33.80 -12.91
N GLY A 27 28.08 34.57 -13.71
CA GLY A 27 27.66 35.85 -14.24
C GLY A 27 26.99 35.77 -15.62
N THR A 28 26.13 36.77 -15.82
CA THR A 28 25.88 37.59 -17.02
C THR A 28 25.28 36.98 -18.29
N ASP A 29 24.06 37.48 -18.54
CA ASP A 29 23.55 38.15 -19.74
C ASP A 29 23.34 37.37 -21.04
N ALA A 30 22.06 37.23 -21.41
CA ALA A 30 21.59 37.53 -22.76
C ALA A 30 20.08 37.81 -22.79
N ASP A 31 19.73 39.02 -23.24
CA ASP A 31 18.44 39.44 -23.79
C ASP A 31 17.95 38.48 -24.90
N ALA A 32 16.65 38.17 -24.92
CA ALA A 32 15.86 38.16 -26.16
C ALA A 32 14.35 38.10 -25.87
N SER A 33 13.67 39.12 -26.38
CA SER A 33 12.22 39.29 -26.44
C SER A 33 11.58 38.30 -27.42
N GLY A 34 10.38 37.79 -27.12
CA GLY A 34 9.65 36.94 -28.07
C GLY A 34 8.24 36.53 -27.63
N THR A 35 7.26 37.36 -27.97
CA THR A 35 5.94 37.00 -28.52
C THR A 35 5.05 35.98 -27.78
N THR A 36 4.03 36.51 -27.10
CA THR A 36 2.82 35.79 -26.68
C THR A 36 1.96 35.38 -27.88
N GLN A 37 1.69 34.08 -28.03
CA GLN A 37 0.53 33.56 -28.77
C GLN A 37 -0.36 32.78 -27.80
N ALA A 38 -1.62 33.21 -27.74
CA ALA A 38 -2.71 32.49 -27.12
C ALA A 38 -3.02 31.24 -27.95
N ALA A 39 -3.13 30.09 -27.28
CA ALA A 39 -3.70 28.88 -27.84
C ALA A 39 -4.87 28.45 -26.94
N GLU A 40 -6.00 28.23 -27.61
CA GLU A 40 -7.30 27.88 -27.07
C GLU A 40 -7.25 26.52 -26.36
N SER A 41 -7.79 26.47 -25.15
CA SER A 41 -8.05 25.24 -24.40
C SER A 41 -9.28 24.55 -25.00
N THR A 42 -9.05 23.44 -25.70
CA THR A 42 -10.10 22.52 -26.13
C THR A 42 -10.02 21.23 -25.33
N GLY A 43 -11.03 21.01 -24.48
CA GLY A 43 -11.63 19.72 -24.14
C GLY A 43 -10.70 18.59 -23.70
N SER A 44 -10.50 18.48 -22.39
CA SER A 44 -10.06 17.22 -21.76
C SER A 44 -11.18 16.20 -21.85
N THR A 45 -10.99 15.15 -22.65
CA THR A 45 -11.82 13.95 -22.63
C THR A 45 -11.33 13.03 -21.52
N ALA A 46 -12.20 12.73 -20.57
CA ALA A 46 -12.01 11.76 -19.52
C ALA A 46 -11.50 10.42 -20.09
N SER A 47 -10.34 9.99 -19.60
CA SER A 47 -9.78 8.67 -19.88
C SER A 47 -10.32 7.70 -18.83
N THR A 48 -11.37 6.96 -19.18
CA THR A 48 -11.85 5.83 -18.38
C THR A 48 -10.97 4.62 -18.67
N ASN A 49 -9.93 4.39 -17.86
CA ASN A 49 -9.30 3.08 -17.78
C ASN A 49 -10.16 2.21 -16.86
N ALA A 50 -11.18 1.59 -17.44
CA ALA A 50 -11.94 0.54 -16.79
C ALA A 50 -11.22 -0.79 -17.01
N ALA A 51 -10.96 -1.49 -15.91
CA ALA A 51 -10.68 -2.91 -15.91
C ALA A 51 -11.92 -3.67 -16.42
N ASP A 52 -11.75 -4.46 -17.48
CA ASP A 52 -12.67 -5.52 -17.86
C ASP A 52 -12.12 -6.84 -17.29
N PRO A 53 -12.93 -7.61 -16.55
CA PRO A 53 -12.75 -9.05 -16.55
C PRO A 53 -14.10 -9.72 -16.80
N ASP A 54 -14.34 -10.17 -18.03
CA ASP A 54 -15.33 -11.20 -18.24
C ASP A 54 -14.95 -12.15 -19.39
N GLY A 55 -14.97 -13.44 -19.07
CA GLY A 55 -15.08 -14.52 -20.06
C GLY A 55 -13.82 -15.35 -20.30
N SER A 56 -13.75 -16.53 -19.66
CA SER A 56 -13.81 -17.79 -20.42
C SER A 56 -13.89 -19.01 -19.49
N SER A 57 -15.11 -19.50 -19.33
CA SER A 57 -15.45 -20.83 -18.84
C SER A 57 -14.82 -21.94 -19.69
N GLY A 58 -13.99 -22.79 -19.07
CA GLY A 58 -13.45 -24.01 -19.66
C GLY A 58 -13.71 -25.22 -18.77
N SER A 59 -14.83 -25.91 -19.00
CA SER A 59 -15.17 -27.19 -18.35
C SER A 59 -14.21 -28.30 -18.78
N GLY A 60 -13.61 -28.99 -17.81
CA GLY A 60 -12.77 -30.16 -18.05
C GLY A 60 -12.96 -31.21 -16.95
N SER A 61 -13.97 -32.06 -17.09
CA SER A 61 -14.16 -33.26 -16.27
C SER A 61 -13.15 -34.35 -16.68
N SER A 62 -12.44 -34.93 -15.72
CA SER A 62 -11.86 -36.26 -15.87
C SER A 62 -11.99 -37.06 -14.57
N GLU A 63 -12.89 -38.04 -14.60
CA GLU A 63 -12.96 -39.11 -13.62
C GLU A 63 -11.82 -40.10 -13.88
N GLY A 64 -11.10 -40.49 -12.82
CA GLY A 64 -10.09 -41.55 -12.84
C GLY A 64 -10.19 -42.39 -11.57
N PRO A 65 -10.24 -43.73 -11.65
CA PRO A 65 -10.62 -44.59 -10.53
C PRO A 65 -9.41 -45.07 -9.71
N GLY A 66 -9.62 -45.12 -8.39
CA GLY A 66 -9.32 -46.23 -7.47
C GLY A 66 -7.90 -46.81 -7.40
N THR A 67 -7.38 -46.92 -6.18
CA THR A 67 -6.93 -48.18 -5.52
C THR A 67 -6.20 -47.85 -4.22
N GLY A 68 -6.28 -48.72 -3.22
CA GLY A 68 -5.27 -48.78 -2.15
C GLY A 68 -5.80 -48.77 -0.72
N ASP A 69 -6.49 -49.86 -0.36
CA ASP A 69 -6.64 -50.34 1.02
C ASP A 69 -5.30 -50.97 1.44
N GLU A 70 -4.66 -50.49 2.52
CA GLU A 70 -3.85 -51.31 3.43
C GLU A 70 -3.82 -50.67 4.83
N GLY A 71 -4.32 -51.43 5.81
CA GLY A 71 -4.40 -51.05 7.21
C GLY A 71 -3.04 -50.97 7.91
N SER A 72 -3.00 -50.15 8.95
CA SER A 72 -2.00 -50.24 10.02
C SER A 72 -2.68 -50.06 11.37
N THR A 73 -2.71 -51.16 12.11
CA THR A 73 -3.06 -51.23 13.53
C THR A 73 -1.99 -50.53 14.37
N SER A 74 -2.36 -49.45 15.05
CA SER A 74 -1.53 -48.81 16.06
C SER A 74 -2.02 -49.11 17.48
N THR A 75 -1.07 -49.63 18.25
CA THR A 75 -1.13 -50.10 19.63
C THR A 75 -1.40 -48.96 20.60
N SER A 76 -2.44 -49.07 21.43
CA SER A 76 -2.69 -48.15 22.53
C SER A 76 -1.81 -48.49 23.74
N THR A 77 -0.90 -47.60 24.10
CA THR A 77 -0.26 -47.58 25.42
C THR A 77 -0.71 -46.34 26.16
N GLY A 78 -1.48 -46.56 27.23
CA GLY A 78 -2.00 -45.50 28.09
C GLY A 78 -0.87 -44.72 28.75
N SER A 79 -0.92 -43.41 28.58
CA SER A 79 -0.14 -42.45 29.35
C SER A 79 -1.06 -41.80 30.38
N SER A 80 -0.64 -41.87 31.63
CA SER A 80 -1.34 -41.36 32.80
C SER A 80 -1.54 -39.84 32.70
N GLY A 81 -2.78 -39.41 32.89
CA GLY A 81 -3.22 -38.02 32.83
C GLY A 81 -2.49 -37.14 33.83
N SER A 82 -1.65 -36.25 33.29
CA SER A 82 -1.30 -34.98 33.90
C SER A 82 -2.34 -33.99 33.38
N GLY A 83 -3.09 -33.35 34.28
CA GLY A 83 -4.20 -32.46 33.94
C GLY A 83 -3.75 -31.39 32.97
N SER A 84 -4.13 -31.55 31.71
CA SER A 84 -4.25 -30.46 30.77
C SER A 84 -5.27 -29.51 31.39
N ASP A 85 -4.82 -28.34 31.80
CA ASP A 85 -5.71 -27.19 31.84
C ASP A 85 -6.47 -27.25 30.52
N GLU A 86 -7.78 -27.49 30.60
CA GLU A 86 -8.70 -27.28 29.49
C GLU A 86 -8.66 -25.77 29.24
N GLY A 87 -7.60 -25.38 28.52
CA GLY A 87 -7.26 -24.03 28.16
C GLY A 87 -8.50 -23.47 27.53
N SER A 88 -9.11 -22.54 28.25
CA SER A 88 -10.28 -21.79 27.84
C SER A 88 -10.11 -21.39 26.39
N THR A 89 -10.75 -22.13 25.48
CA THR A 89 -10.95 -21.76 24.08
C THR A 89 -11.98 -20.63 24.06
N GLY A 90 -11.63 -19.52 24.73
CA GLY A 90 -12.34 -18.27 24.51
C GLY A 90 -12.35 -18.00 23.00
N PRO A 91 -13.35 -17.28 22.49
CA PRO A 91 -13.27 -16.79 21.12
C PRO A 91 -11.90 -16.12 20.95
N GLY A 92 -11.14 -16.55 19.94
CA GLY A 92 -9.83 -16.00 19.63
C GLY A 92 -9.92 -14.50 19.36
N ASP A 93 -8.78 -13.82 19.26
CA ASP A 93 -8.76 -12.44 18.80
C ASP A 93 -9.36 -12.39 17.38
N PRO A 94 -10.48 -11.68 17.16
CA PRO A 94 -11.11 -11.64 15.84
C PRO A 94 -10.19 -11.04 14.76
N VAL A 95 -9.22 -10.20 15.13
CA VAL A 95 -8.23 -9.65 14.20
C VAL A 95 -7.26 -10.74 13.76
N GLU A 96 -6.74 -11.54 14.70
CA GLU A 96 -5.85 -12.67 14.41
C GLU A 96 -6.54 -13.69 13.51
N GLU A 97 -7.79 -14.05 13.81
CA GLU A 97 -8.59 -14.96 12.97
C GLU A 97 -8.80 -14.39 11.56
N ALA A 98 -9.10 -13.10 11.43
CA ALA A 98 -9.26 -12.46 10.13
C ALA A 98 -7.96 -12.41 9.32
N ILE A 99 -6.81 -12.15 9.97
CA ILE A 99 -5.49 -12.22 9.34
C ILE A 99 -5.22 -13.63 8.82
N GLU A 100 -5.42 -14.67 9.64
CA GLU A 100 -5.20 -16.07 9.24
C GLU A 100 -6.04 -16.45 8.03
N ARG A 101 -7.35 -16.13 8.05
CA ARG A 101 -8.23 -16.37 6.89
C ARG A 101 -7.80 -15.55 5.68
N GLY A 102 -7.37 -14.31 5.88
CA GLY A 102 -6.89 -13.44 4.82
C GLY A 102 -5.64 -13.98 4.13
N ILE A 103 -4.69 -14.52 4.88
CA ILE A 103 -3.47 -15.15 4.34
C ILE A 103 -3.84 -16.34 3.43
N LEU A 104 -4.78 -17.18 3.88
CA LEU A 104 -5.30 -18.29 3.07
C LEU A 104 -6.01 -17.79 1.80
N GLY A 105 -6.86 -16.77 1.93
CA GLY A 105 -7.57 -16.16 0.81
C GLY A 105 -6.63 -15.55 -0.22
N ALA A 106 -5.66 -14.74 0.22
CA ALA A 106 -4.61 -14.12 -0.57
C ALA A 106 -3.80 -15.15 -1.37
N SER A 107 -3.45 -16.27 -0.72
CA SER A 107 -2.75 -17.39 -1.36
C SER A 107 -3.58 -18.09 -2.44
N SER A 108 -4.92 -17.94 -2.45
CA SER A 108 -5.78 -18.53 -3.47
C SER A 108 -5.98 -17.63 -4.69
N ILE A 109 -6.09 -16.31 -4.49
CA ILE A 109 -6.43 -15.35 -5.56
C ILE A 109 -5.20 -14.58 -6.10
N GLY A 110 -4.07 -14.62 -5.40
CA GLY A 110 -2.92 -13.74 -5.66
C GLY A 110 -1.69 -14.38 -6.30
N ASN A 111 -1.62 -15.71 -6.42
CA ASN A 111 -0.37 -16.43 -6.76
C ASN A 111 0.23 -16.10 -8.13
N ASP A 112 -0.60 -15.61 -9.06
CA ASP A 112 -0.19 -15.26 -10.42
C ASP A 112 -0.27 -13.76 -10.69
N GLU A 113 -0.67 -12.96 -9.70
CA GLU A 113 -0.83 -11.52 -9.83
C GLU A 113 0.44 -10.78 -9.42
N LEU A 114 1.04 -10.08 -10.38
CA LEU A 114 2.35 -9.44 -10.23
C LEU A 114 2.37 -8.40 -9.10
N VAL A 115 1.38 -7.51 -9.05
CA VAL A 115 1.30 -6.46 -8.02
C VAL A 115 1.02 -7.08 -6.64
N MET A 116 0.23 -8.16 -6.58
CA MET A 116 -0.03 -8.85 -5.32
C MET A 116 1.26 -9.34 -4.65
N GLN A 117 2.20 -9.89 -5.44
CA GLN A 117 3.48 -10.35 -4.89
C GLN A 117 4.30 -9.23 -4.23
N ILE A 118 4.08 -7.97 -4.61
CA ILE A 118 4.69 -6.81 -3.95
C ILE A 118 4.15 -6.65 -2.53
N PHE A 119 2.83 -6.66 -2.37
CA PHE A 119 2.19 -6.56 -1.04
C PHE A 119 2.57 -7.74 -0.15
N LEU A 120 2.60 -8.95 -0.70
CA LEU A 120 3.01 -10.16 0.03
C LEU A 120 4.45 -10.06 0.55
N ASP A 121 5.39 -9.59 -0.27
CA ASP A 121 6.77 -9.39 0.15
C ASP A 121 6.93 -8.27 1.20
N VAL A 122 6.18 -7.17 1.05
CA VAL A 122 6.12 -6.11 2.07
C VAL A 122 5.66 -6.70 3.41
N MET A 123 4.63 -7.56 3.41
CA MET A 123 4.16 -8.24 4.61
C MET A 123 5.21 -9.18 5.22
N TYR A 124 5.91 -9.97 4.40
CA TYR A 124 7.01 -10.80 4.87
C TYR A 124 8.12 -9.96 5.52
N ARG A 125 8.60 -8.91 4.84
CA ARG A 125 9.72 -8.10 5.35
C ARG A 125 9.36 -7.27 6.57
N ARG A 126 8.16 -6.68 6.61
CA ARG A 126 7.74 -5.78 7.70
C ARG A 126 7.17 -6.55 8.89
N HIS A 127 6.42 -7.63 8.67
CA HIS A 127 5.64 -8.31 9.70
C HIS A 127 6.01 -9.80 9.88
N SER A 128 7.01 -10.31 9.16
CA SER A 128 7.49 -11.70 9.29
C SER A 128 6.40 -12.76 9.02
N VAL A 129 5.51 -12.48 8.06
CA VAL A 129 4.52 -13.45 7.59
C VAL A 129 5.21 -14.48 6.69
N GLU A 130 5.63 -15.60 7.29
CA GLU A 130 6.47 -16.64 6.63
C GLU A 130 5.80 -17.29 5.41
N ASP A 131 4.47 -17.35 5.37
CA ASP A 131 3.71 -17.82 4.20
C ASP A 131 4.05 -17.03 2.91
N PHE A 132 4.56 -15.81 3.05
CA PHE A 132 4.91 -14.92 1.94
C PHE A 132 6.41 -14.82 1.66
N ALA A 133 7.25 -15.66 2.29
CA ALA A 133 8.71 -15.60 2.15
C ALA A 133 9.22 -15.81 0.70
N THR A 134 8.41 -16.40 -0.18
CA THR A 134 8.76 -16.62 -1.60
C THR A 134 8.17 -15.59 -2.56
N ALA A 135 7.45 -14.57 -2.07
CA ALA A 135 6.73 -13.61 -2.92
C ALA A 135 7.65 -12.87 -3.91
N ALA A 136 8.81 -12.37 -3.46
CA ALA A 136 9.77 -11.71 -4.35
C ALA A 136 10.32 -12.64 -5.46
N ALA A 137 10.56 -13.92 -5.13
CA ALA A 137 10.99 -14.90 -6.12
C ALA A 137 9.87 -15.21 -7.13
N ARG A 138 8.62 -15.30 -6.65
CA ARG A 138 7.45 -15.51 -7.49
C ARG A 138 7.21 -14.34 -8.45
N TYR A 139 7.39 -13.11 -7.99
CA TYR A 139 7.35 -11.92 -8.85
C TYR A 139 8.34 -12.02 -10.01
N ASP A 140 9.59 -12.40 -9.72
CA ASP A 140 10.64 -12.56 -10.72
C ASP A 140 10.31 -13.66 -11.74
N GLU A 141 9.69 -14.77 -11.30
CA GLU A 141 9.17 -15.82 -12.20
C GLU A 141 8.08 -15.31 -13.14
N ILE A 142 7.11 -14.55 -12.60
CA ILE A 142 6.00 -13.99 -13.38
C ILE A 142 6.53 -12.99 -14.43
N ILE A 143 7.41 -12.05 -14.04
CA ILE A 143 8.02 -11.10 -14.98
C ILE A 143 8.80 -11.82 -16.08
N ALA A 144 9.60 -12.83 -15.72
CA ALA A 144 10.40 -13.57 -16.70
C ALA A 144 9.56 -14.32 -17.74
N ALA A 145 8.29 -14.62 -17.42
CA ALA A 145 7.35 -15.29 -18.32
C ALA A 145 6.65 -14.33 -19.30
N ILE A 146 6.67 -13.01 -19.06
CA ILE A 146 6.01 -12.01 -19.90
C ILE A 146 6.98 -11.58 -21.02
N PRO A 147 6.64 -11.80 -22.32
CA PRO A 147 7.39 -11.21 -23.42
C PRO A 147 7.26 -9.69 -23.37
N ASP A 148 8.38 -8.98 -23.35
CA ASP A 148 8.46 -7.51 -23.29
C ASP A 148 7.61 -6.90 -22.16
N PRO A 149 7.97 -7.12 -20.87
CA PRO A 149 7.18 -6.64 -19.75
C PRO A 149 7.07 -5.10 -19.79
N PRO A 150 5.92 -4.54 -19.37
CA PRO A 150 5.76 -3.09 -19.31
C PRO A 150 6.80 -2.48 -18.35
N ILE A 151 7.27 -1.28 -18.66
CA ILE A 151 8.28 -0.60 -17.84
C ILE A 151 7.82 -0.41 -16.39
N ASP A 152 6.52 -0.22 -16.18
CA ASP A 152 5.93 -0.11 -14.84
C ASP A 152 6.19 -1.37 -13.99
N ALA A 153 6.10 -2.57 -14.58
CA ALA A 153 6.43 -3.80 -13.86
C ALA A 153 7.91 -3.87 -13.45
N PHE A 154 8.83 -3.29 -14.24
CA PHE A 154 10.23 -3.18 -13.82
C PHE A 154 10.43 -2.09 -12.76
N ALA A 155 9.67 -1.00 -12.84
CA ALA A 155 9.73 0.08 -11.88
C ALA A 155 9.28 -0.37 -10.48
N PHE A 156 8.13 -1.05 -10.41
CA PHE A 156 7.59 -1.52 -9.14
C PHE A 156 8.41 -2.63 -8.48
N ARG A 157 9.28 -3.31 -9.25
CA ARG A 157 10.25 -4.29 -8.74
C ARG A 157 11.21 -3.71 -7.69
N ARG A 158 11.38 -2.37 -7.65
CA ARG A 158 12.15 -1.65 -6.64
C ARG A 158 11.70 -1.93 -5.21
N ILE A 159 10.40 -2.12 -4.98
CA ILE A 159 9.86 -2.40 -3.63
C ILE A 159 10.37 -3.75 -3.12
N LEU A 160 10.51 -4.72 -4.02
CA LEU A 160 11.03 -6.07 -3.73
C LEU A 160 12.55 -6.08 -3.65
N HIS A 161 13.20 -5.32 -4.53
CA HIS A 161 14.64 -5.33 -4.72
C HIS A 161 15.20 -3.92 -4.66
N SER A 162 15.74 -3.54 -3.50
CA SER A 162 16.39 -2.24 -3.27
C SER A 162 17.69 -2.03 -4.08
N SER A 163 18.04 -2.94 -4.98
CA SER A 163 19.09 -2.74 -5.99
C SER A 163 18.55 -2.48 -7.40
N GLN A 164 17.23 -2.57 -7.63
CA GLN A 164 16.63 -2.30 -8.92
C GLN A 164 16.91 -0.84 -9.32
N GLN A 165 17.42 -0.65 -10.53
CA GLN A 165 17.72 0.67 -11.08
C GLN A 165 16.80 0.95 -12.25
N LEU A 166 16.56 2.24 -12.48
CA LEU A 166 16.03 2.78 -13.72
C LEU A 166 16.95 3.90 -14.16
N THR A 167 17.05 4.07 -15.47
CA THR A 167 17.62 5.26 -16.09
C THR A 167 16.58 6.38 -16.11
N ALA A 168 17.02 7.63 -16.27
CA ALA A 168 16.10 8.76 -16.47
C ALA A 168 15.24 8.61 -17.74
N GLU A 169 15.76 7.92 -18.76
CA GLU A 169 15.02 7.65 -20.01
C GLU A 169 13.92 6.59 -19.80
N GLU A 170 14.16 5.57 -18.99
CA GLU A 170 13.14 4.59 -18.60
C GLU A 170 12.09 5.22 -17.69
N LEU A 171 12.50 6.07 -16.73
CA LEU A 171 11.57 6.80 -15.87
C LEU A 171 10.64 7.71 -16.70
N ALA A 172 11.12 8.29 -17.79
CA ALA A 172 10.31 9.09 -18.70
C ALA A 172 9.30 8.29 -19.54
N GLN A 173 9.37 6.95 -19.52
CA GLN A 173 8.46 6.04 -20.21
C GLN A 173 7.37 5.47 -19.31
N ILE A 174 7.41 5.78 -18.01
CA ILE A 174 6.37 5.38 -17.05
C ILE A 174 5.01 5.88 -17.53
N ALA A 175 3.99 5.03 -17.39
CA ALA A 175 2.65 5.38 -17.82
C ALA A 175 2.16 6.67 -17.13
N PRO A 176 1.47 7.56 -17.86
CA PRO A 176 0.93 8.79 -17.27
C PRO A 176 -0.14 8.49 -16.21
N GLY A 177 -0.40 9.45 -15.33
CA GLY A 177 -1.34 9.31 -14.22
C GLY A 177 -0.62 9.10 -12.89
N VAL A 178 -1.19 8.31 -11.99
CA VAL A 178 -0.67 8.15 -10.61
C VAL A 178 0.78 7.63 -10.55
N ASN A 179 1.23 6.88 -11.56
CA ASN A 179 2.61 6.41 -11.62
C ASN A 179 3.63 7.55 -11.83
N GLU A 180 3.21 8.72 -12.34
CA GLU A 180 4.08 9.90 -12.48
C GLU A 180 4.47 10.50 -11.14
N VAL A 181 3.72 10.24 -10.07
CA VAL A 181 4.11 10.60 -8.70
C VAL A 181 4.69 9.40 -7.96
N THR A 182 4.07 8.22 -8.03
CA THR A 182 4.51 7.07 -7.23
C THR A 182 5.87 6.54 -7.65
N VAL A 183 6.15 6.35 -8.95
CA VAL A 183 7.42 5.74 -9.38
C VAL A 183 8.62 6.63 -9.10
N PRO A 184 8.64 7.95 -9.42
CA PRO A 184 9.80 8.79 -9.08
C PRO A 184 10.11 8.81 -7.58
N ALA A 185 9.10 8.76 -6.70
CA ALA A 185 9.30 8.66 -5.25
C ALA A 185 10.07 7.39 -4.86
N MET A 186 9.77 6.24 -5.46
CA MET A 186 10.47 4.97 -5.20
C MET A 186 11.95 4.97 -5.63
N TYR A 187 12.37 5.95 -6.43
CA TYR A 187 13.73 6.07 -6.95
C TYR A 187 14.44 7.35 -6.48
N CYS A 188 13.84 8.12 -5.55
CA CYS A 188 14.34 9.43 -5.11
C CYS A 188 15.75 9.39 -4.49
N ASP A 189 16.19 8.23 -4.01
CA ASP A 189 17.50 8.02 -3.39
C ASP A 189 18.63 7.87 -4.42
N ILE A 190 18.29 7.52 -5.66
CA ILE A 190 19.26 7.28 -6.75
C ILE A 190 19.04 8.20 -7.97
N LEU A 191 17.85 8.76 -8.14
CA LEU A 191 17.50 9.69 -9.20
C LEU A 191 16.96 10.99 -8.61
N PRO A 192 17.43 12.17 -9.07
CA PRO A 192 16.85 13.43 -8.64
C PRO A 192 15.40 13.53 -9.11
N LEU A 193 14.52 13.99 -8.22
CA LEU A 193 13.14 14.34 -8.58
C LEU A 193 13.14 15.47 -9.62
N ALA A 194 12.14 15.47 -10.50
CA ALA A 194 11.98 16.52 -11.49
C ALA A 194 11.74 17.89 -10.81
N PRO A 195 12.22 19.02 -11.37
CA PRO A 195 12.04 20.34 -10.75
C PRO A 195 10.58 20.76 -10.52
N ASP A 196 9.64 20.20 -11.29
CA ASP A 196 8.19 20.42 -11.21
C ASP A 196 7.46 19.39 -10.33
N TYR A 197 8.17 18.44 -9.71
CA TYR A 197 7.56 17.33 -8.98
C TYR A 197 6.68 17.79 -7.80
N ALA A 198 7.10 18.83 -7.07
CA ALA A 198 6.27 19.43 -6.02
C ALA A 198 4.91 19.93 -6.53
N ALA A 199 4.91 20.56 -7.71
CA ALA A 199 3.68 21.05 -8.33
C ALA A 199 2.78 19.90 -8.81
N ARG A 200 3.37 18.76 -9.20
CA ARG A 200 2.63 17.53 -9.53
C ARG A 200 1.95 16.94 -8.30
N LEU A 201 2.67 16.77 -7.19
CA LEU A 201 2.08 16.32 -5.93
C LEU A 201 0.89 17.21 -5.50
N GLN A 202 1.05 18.52 -5.61
CA GLN A 202 -0.03 19.48 -5.29
C GLN A 202 -1.22 19.37 -6.25
N SER A 203 -0.96 19.16 -7.55
CA SER A 203 -1.99 18.98 -8.56
C SER A 203 -2.79 17.70 -8.31
N ASP A 204 -2.11 16.59 -8.07
CA ASP A 204 -2.73 15.28 -7.85
C ASP A 204 -3.50 15.23 -6.53
N ALA A 205 -2.93 15.81 -5.46
CA ALA A 205 -3.65 15.97 -4.20
C ALA A 205 -4.94 16.79 -4.36
N ALA A 206 -4.93 17.83 -5.21
CA ALA A 206 -6.12 18.64 -5.48
C ALA A 206 -7.19 17.93 -6.31
N LEU A 207 -6.86 16.83 -7.01
CA LEU A 207 -7.85 15.98 -7.68
C LEU A 207 -8.66 15.15 -6.67
N GLY A 208 -8.08 14.85 -5.51
CA GLY A 208 -8.71 14.06 -4.45
C GLY A 208 -8.71 12.55 -4.76
N SER A 209 -9.45 11.79 -3.96
CA SER A 209 -9.71 10.36 -4.19
C SER A 209 -8.42 9.57 -4.53
N TYR A 210 -8.41 8.84 -5.65
CA TYR A 210 -7.33 7.92 -6.02
C TYR A 210 -5.99 8.64 -6.23
N GLU A 211 -6.00 9.81 -6.87
CA GLU A 211 -4.80 10.61 -7.06
C GLU A 211 -4.21 11.13 -5.74
N LEU A 212 -5.08 11.52 -4.79
CA LEU A 212 -4.66 11.94 -3.45
C LEU A 212 -4.02 10.78 -2.67
N THR A 213 -4.62 9.59 -2.69
CA THR A 213 -4.05 8.40 -2.02
C THR A 213 -2.67 8.06 -2.61
N HIS A 214 -2.49 8.18 -3.92
CA HIS A 214 -1.18 7.98 -4.54
C HIS A 214 -0.14 9.06 -4.21
N VAL A 215 -0.54 10.28 -3.87
CA VAL A 215 0.35 11.29 -3.28
C VAL A 215 0.81 10.86 -1.89
N VAL A 216 -0.09 10.34 -1.05
CA VAL A 216 0.27 9.79 0.27
C VAL A 216 1.23 8.61 0.14
N ILE A 217 0.96 7.68 -0.80
CA ILE A 217 1.86 6.56 -1.12
C ILE A 217 3.25 7.06 -1.56
N ALA A 218 3.31 8.08 -2.42
CA ALA A 218 4.58 8.67 -2.85
C ALA A 218 5.36 9.31 -1.69
N LEU A 219 4.65 9.98 -0.76
CA LEU A 219 5.25 10.56 0.45
C LEU A 219 5.79 9.47 1.39
N GLU A 220 5.07 8.37 1.58
CA GLU A 220 5.54 7.21 2.35
C GLU A 220 6.81 6.61 1.75
N TRP A 221 6.87 6.40 0.43
CA TRP A 221 8.10 5.87 -0.19
C TRP A 221 9.29 6.82 -0.05
N MET A 222 9.08 8.12 -0.21
CA MET A 222 10.15 9.09 0.04
C MET A 222 10.62 9.05 1.50
N HIS A 223 9.69 8.89 2.44
CA HIS A 223 10.00 8.76 3.86
C HIS A 223 10.82 7.49 4.15
N GLU A 224 10.36 6.32 3.68
CA GLU A 224 11.04 5.03 3.89
C GLU A 224 12.47 5.03 3.30
N LEU A 225 12.67 5.72 2.19
CA LEU A 225 13.98 5.86 1.53
C LEU A 225 14.85 6.98 2.10
N GLY A 226 14.36 7.75 3.09
CA GLY A 226 15.09 8.87 3.69
C GLY A 226 15.30 10.06 2.75
N CYS A 227 14.45 10.21 1.74
CA CYS A 227 14.46 11.33 0.82
C CYS A 227 13.75 12.55 1.42
N THR A 228 14.23 13.75 1.09
CA THR A 228 13.52 14.97 1.43
C THR A 228 12.39 15.21 0.44
N ALA A 229 11.15 15.19 0.91
CA ALA A 229 9.99 15.56 0.10
C ALA A 229 10.12 17.02 -0.39
N PRO A 230 9.82 17.34 -1.65
CA PRO A 230 9.97 18.70 -2.19
C PRO A 230 8.76 19.60 -1.85
N VAL A 231 8.14 19.38 -0.71
CA VAL A 231 6.96 20.08 -0.17
C VAL A 231 7.19 20.38 1.30
N ASP A 232 6.45 21.33 1.88
CA ASP A 232 6.57 21.63 3.30
C ASP A 232 5.77 20.63 4.17
N ALA A 233 6.09 20.60 5.47
CA ALA A 233 5.42 19.70 6.41
C ALA A 233 3.90 19.98 6.52
N ALA A 234 3.48 21.24 6.34
CA ALA A 234 2.07 21.60 6.39
C ALA A 234 1.27 20.98 5.23
N PHE A 235 1.87 20.89 4.05
CA PHE A 235 1.29 20.16 2.92
C PHE A 235 1.17 18.67 3.24
N VAL A 236 2.23 18.05 3.79
CA VAL A 236 2.22 16.62 4.17
C VAL A 236 1.11 16.33 5.18
N ASP A 237 1.02 17.11 6.26
CA ASP A 237 -0.03 16.97 7.27
C ASP A 237 -1.43 17.09 6.65
N GLN A 238 -1.63 18.06 5.75
CA GLN A 238 -2.92 18.29 5.12
C GLN A 238 -3.33 17.15 4.20
N VAL A 239 -2.43 16.65 3.35
CA VAL A 239 -2.80 15.55 2.42
C VAL A 239 -3.09 14.25 3.15
N ILE A 240 -2.41 13.97 4.27
CA ILE A 240 -2.74 12.83 5.13
C ILE A 240 -4.16 12.98 5.69
N LEU A 241 -4.50 14.16 6.23
CA LEU A 241 -5.83 14.41 6.79
C LEU A 241 -6.93 14.35 5.72
N ASP A 242 -6.66 14.85 4.52
CA ASP A 242 -7.59 14.80 3.39
C ASP A 242 -7.79 13.37 2.88
N ASP A 243 -6.73 12.56 2.85
CA ASP A 243 -6.79 11.15 2.44
C ASP A 243 -7.54 10.29 3.46
N LEU A 244 -7.24 10.46 4.75
CA LEU A 244 -7.98 9.79 5.83
C LEU A 244 -9.46 10.20 5.88
N ALA A 245 -9.82 11.39 5.38
CA ALA A 245 -11.20 11.82 5.24
C ALA A 245 -11.97 11.09 4.13
N LEU A 246 -11.30 10.32 3.27
CA LEU A 246 -11.95 9.43 2.29
C LEU A 246 -12.61 8.22 2.97
N ILE A 247 -12.17 7.87 4.18
CA ILE A 247 -12.67 6.71 4.91
C ILE A 247 -14.06 7.04 5.47
N GLU A 248 -15.09 6.36 4.97
CA GLU A 248 -16.45 6.44 5.47
C GLU A 248 -16.86 5.08 6.07
N PRO A 249 -16.51 4.79 7.35
CA PRO A 249 -16.74 3.48 7.95
C PRO A 249 -18.22 3.05 7.81
N SER A 250 -18.44 1.98 7.09
CA SER A 250 -19.76 1.39 6.84
C SER A 250 -19.72 -0.13 7.05
N ASP A 251 -20.66 -0.90 6.50
CA ASP A 251 -20.68 -2.37 6.53
C ASP A 251 -19.58 -2.97 5.61
N GLY A 252 -18.34 -2.49 5.74
CA GLY A 252 -17.20 -2.76 4.87
C GLY A 252 -16.52 -1.48 4.37
N LEU A 253 -15.32 -1.64 3.83
CA LEU A 253 -14.55 -0.59 3.17
C LEU A 253 -14.32 -0.95 1.71
N SER A 254 -14.25 0.05 0.84
CA SER A 254 -13.75 -0.10 -0.52
C SER A 254 -12.22 -0.23 -0.55
N ASP A 255 -11.70 -0.68 -1.69
CA ASP A 255 -10.27 -0.76 -1.97
C ASP A 255 -9.55 0.57 -1.73
N LEU A 256 -10.14 1.68 -2.19
CA LEU A 256 -9.58 3.02 -1.99
C LEU A 256 -9.54 3.42 -0.51
N GLU A 257 -10.59 3.10 0.25
CA GLU A 257 -10.62 3.40 1.69
C GLU A 257 -9.62 2.53 2.47
N LEU A 258 -9.41 1.29 2.04
CA LEU A 258 -8.36 0.41 2.58
C LEU A 258 -6.96 0.97 2.29
N GLU A 259 -6.72 1.47 1.06
CA GLU A 259 -5.45 2.12 0.69
C GLU A 259 -5.20 3.37 1.55
N ALA A 260 -6.19 4.27 1.64
CA ALA A 260 -6.09 5.47 2.45
C ALA A 260 -5.81 5.14 3.93
N ALA A 261 -6.49 4.13 4.46
CA ALA A 261 -6.27 3.66 5.82
C ALA A 261 -4.85 3.10 6.03
N VAL A 262 -4.37 2.21 5.15
CA VAL A 262 -3.05 1.59 5.35
C VAL A 262 -1.91 2.59 5.19
N PHE A 263 -1.93 3.41 4.14
CA PHE A 263 -0.83 4.33 3.86
C PHE A 263 -0.87 5.55 4.77
N GLY A 264 -2.05 6.02 5.16
CA GLY A 264 -2.20 7.00 6.23
C GLY A 264 -1.65 6.48 7.57
N THR A 265 -1.89 5.20 7.90
CA THR A 265 -1.34 4.55 9.11
C THR A 265 0.18 4.44 9.06
N MET A 266 0.73 4.02 7.92
CA MET A 266 2.18 3.86 7.76
C MET A 266 2.91 5.20 7.92
N LEU A 267 2.34 6.28 7.36
CA LEU A 267 2.98 7.60 7.36
C LEU A 267 2.74 8.39 8.66
N ALA A 268 1.55 8.28 9.26
CA ALA A 268 1.12 9.13 10.38
C ALA A 268 0.84 8.38 11.70
N GLY A 269 0.84 7.05 11.68
CA GLY A 269 0.44 6.22 12.80
C GLY A 269 -1.08 5.98 12.88
N PRO A 270 -1.52 5.01 13.68
CA PRO A 270 -2.93 4.60 13.77
C PRO A 270 -3.81 5.58 14.56
N GLU A 271 -3.23 6.57 15.25
CA GLU A 271 -3.97 7.48 16.16
C GLU A 271 -4.96 8.40 15.45
N LEU A 272 -4.79 8.60 14.14
CA LEU A 272 -5.67 9.44 13.32
C LEU A 272 -6.84 8.66 12.70
N LEU A 273 -6.86 7.33 12.83
CA LEU A 273 -7.89 6.50 12.22
C LEU A 273 -9.23 6.59 12.96
N PRO A 274 -10.36 6.38 12.25
CA PRO A 274 -11.66 6.23 12.90
C PRO A 274 -11.65 5.08 13.92
N PRO A 275 -12.29 5.25 15.10
CA PRO A 275 -12.26 4.25 16.17
C PRO A 275 -12.98 2.94 15.81
N ASP A 276 -13.84 2.95 14.79
CA ASP A 276 -14.60 1.83 14.27
C ASP A 276 -14.00 1.22 12.98
N LEU A 277 -12.83 1.70 12.54
CA LEU A 277 -12.17 1.23 11.32
C LEU A 277 -11.94 -0.28 11.34
N VAL A 278 -11.41 -0.83 12.44
CA VAL A 278 -11.12 -2.27 12.56
C VAL A 278 -12.41 -3.07 12.39
N ASP A 279 -13.48 -2.69 13.07
CA ASP A 279 -14.77 -3.36 12.96
C ASP A 279 -15.29 -3.34 11.50
N ALA A 280 -15.12 -2.21 10.78
CA ALA A 280 -15.50 -2.09 9.38
C ALA A 280 -14.64 -2.99 8.45
N VAL A 281 -13.33 -3.06 8.67
CA VAL A 281 -12.43 -3.95 7.92
C VAL A 281 -12.82 -5.41 8.14
N LEU A 282 -13.05 -5.81 9.39
CA LEU A 282 -13.47 -7.17 9.73
C LEU A 282 -14.85 -7.53 9.14
N ALA A 283 -15.78 -6.58 9.15
CA ALA A 283 -17.12 -6.77 8.57
C ALA A 283 -17.09 -6.94 7.03
N GLY A 284 -16.10 -6.38 6.35
CA GLY A 284 -15.92 -6.49 4.89
C GLY A 284 -15.29 -7.80 4.42
N GLN A 285 -14.79 -8.65 5.32
CA GLN A 285 -14.14 -9.91 4.94
C GLN A 285 -15.18 -10.95 4.48
N LEU A 286 -14.95 -11.56 3.32
CA LEU A 286 -15.79 -12.63 2.77
C LEU A 286 -15.52 -13.98 3.47
N GLU A 287 -16.40 -14.96 3.24
CA GLU A 287 -16.30 -16.31 3.84
C GLU A 287 -15.00 -17.05 3.47
N ASP A 288 -14.44 -16.76 2.30
CA ASP A 288 -13.15 -17.31 1.85
C ASP A 288 -11.93 -16.56 2.41
N GLY A 289 -12.14 -15.56 3.27
CA GLY A 289 -11.11 -14.76 3.90
C GLY A 289 -10.64 -13.55 3.07
N THR A 290 -11.14 -13.36 1.85
CA THR A 290 -10.72 -12.26 0.97
C THR A 290 -11.54 -10.99 1.22
N TRP A 291 -11.07 -9.85 0.69
CA TRP A 291 -11.80 -8.59 0.67
C TRP A 291 -12.18 -8.21 -0.76
N PRO A 292 -13.42 -7.73 -1.00
CA PRO A 292 -13.83 -7.25 -2.31
C PRO A 292 -13.29 -5.84 -2.60
N THR A 293 -13.30 -5.42 -3.86
CA THR A 293 -12.97 -4.02 -4.23
C THR A 293 -14.02 -3.02 -3.71
N LEU A 294 -15.28 -3.44 -3.69
CA LEU A 294 -16.40 -2.64 -3.19
C LEU A 294 -17.20 -3.47 -2.18
N PRO A 295 -17.73 -2.86 -1.10
CA PRO A 295 -18.49 -3.59 -0.07
C PRO A 295 -19.69 -4.39 -0.60
N THR A 296 -20.26 -4.00 -1.75
CA THR A 296 -21.41 -4.67 -2.36
C THR A 296 -21.06 -5.91 -3.18
N GLN A 297 -19.77 -6.18 -3.43
CA GLN A 297 -19.35 -7.34 -4.22
C GLN A 297 -19.25 -8.58 -3.34
N THR A 298 -19.46 -9.74 -3.96
CA THR A 298 -19.44 -11.05 -3.27
C THR A 298 -18.23 -11.89 -3.66
N THR A 299 -17.24 -11.28 -4.30
CA THR A 299 -16.02 -11.93 -4.78
C THR A 299 -14.82 -11.12 -4.33
N GLY A 300 -13.81 -11.79 -3.80
CA GLY A 300 -12.56 -11.16 -3.40
C GLY A 300 -11.82 -10.53 -4.57
N ALA A 301 -11.07 -9.47 -4.25
CA ALA A 301 -10.09 -8.86 -5.12
C ALA A 301 -8.70 -8.98 -4.49
N TRP A 302 -7.71 -9.38 -5.28
CA TRP A 302 -6.34 -9.58 -4.78
C TRP A 302 -5.76 -8.28 -4.20
N HIS A 303 -6.08 -7.14 -4.82
CA HIS A 303 -5.60 -5.82 -4.41
C HIS A 303 -6.12 -5.46 -3.01
N ALA A 304 -7.44 -5.35 -2.88
CA ALA A 304 -8.11 -5.09 -1.61
C ALA A 304 -7.72 -6.08 -0.51
N THR A 305 -7.54 -7.36 -0.85
CA THR A 305 -7.11 -8.39 0.11
C THR A 305 -5.69 -8.14 0.62
N GLY A 306 -4.74 -7.81 -0.28
CA GLY A 306 -3.37 -7.48 0.11
C GLY A 306 -3.30 -6.23 0.98
N VAL A 307 -4.03 -5.18 0.59
CA VAL A 307 -4.10 -3.91 1.32
C VAL A 307 -4.75 -4.08 2.70
N ALA A 308 -5.86 -4.82 2.80
CA ALA A 308 -6.53 -5.11 4.07
C ALA A 308 -5.63 -5.89 5.03
N LEU A 309 -4.90 -6.90 4.52
CA LEU A 309 -3.95 -7.65 5.34
C LEU A 309 -2.81 -6.75 5.84
N MET A 310 -2.26 -5.90 5.00
CA MET A 310 -1.24 -4.93 5.42
C MET A 310 -1.78 -4.01 6.52
N LEU A 311 -2.99 -3.47 6.37
CA LEU A 311 -3.64 -2.64 7.38
C LEU A 311 -3.80 -3.37 8.71
N LEU A 312 -4.41 -4.57 8.71
CA LEU A 312 -4.62 -5.34 9.93
C LEU A 312 -3.29 -5.67 10.63
N HIS A 313 -2.26 -5.99 9.85
CA HIS A 313 -0.93 -6.20 10.39
C HIS A 313 -0.31 -4.93 10.97
N GLU A 314 -0.43 -3.78 10.32
CA GLU A 314 0.06 -2.50 10.87
C GLU A 314 -0.67 -2.12 12.16
N LEU A 315 -1.99 -2.35 12.24
CA LEU A 315 -2.80 -2.09 13.44
C LEU A 315 -2.55 -3.06 14.59
N HIS A 316 -2.17 -4.30 14.29
CA HIS A 316 -1.89 -5.32 15.28
C HIS A 316 -0.44 -5.30 15.79
N ARG A 317 0.42 -4.44 15.23
CA ARG A 317 1.78 -4.27 15.76
C ARG A 317 1.73 -3.67 17.15
N GLU A 318 2.52 -4.25 18.06
CA GLU A 318 2.88 -3.57 19.30
C GLU A 318 3.46 -2.19 18.96
N PRO A 319 3.04 -1.12 19.66
CA PRO A 319 3.58 0.22 19.44
C PRO A 319 5.10 0.17 19.52
N GLN A 320 5.75 0.37 18.37
CA GLN A 320 7.16 0.73 18.37
C GLN A 320 7.20 2.16 18.93
N ASP A 321 8.02 2.43 19.94
CA ASP A 321 8.17 3.77 20.53
C ASP A 321 8.21 4.82 19.39
N GLY A 322 7.17 5.67 19.33
CA GLY A 322 6.75 6.39 18.11
C GLY A 322 7.86 7.17 17.40
N PHE A 323 8.07 6.85 16.13
CA PHE A 323 9.16 7.38 15.29
C PHE A 323 8.96 8.84 14.87
N LEU A 324 7.71 9.33 14.76
CA LEU A 324 7.40 10.71 14.36
C LEU A 324 7.80 11.78 15.38
N ALA A 325 8.23 11.40 16.59
CA ALA A 325 8.75 12.37 17.55
C ALA A 325 10.14 12.92 17.18
N ASP A 326 10.92 12.19 16.35
CA ASP A 326 12.37 12.45 16.21
C ASP A 326 12.88 12.65 14.77
N THR A 327 12.08 12.44 13.71
CA THR A 327 12.60 12.35 12.32
C THR A 327 12.09 13.37 11.31
N ILE A 328 11.34 14.40 11.73
CA ILE A 328 11.18 15.61 10.91
C ILE A 328 12.13 16.68 11.49
N PRO A 329 13.31 16.92 10.87
CA PRO A 329 14.27 17.91 11.35
C PRO A 329 13.77 19.35 11.25
#